data_AF-A0A673K4G0-F1
#
_entry.id   AF-A0A673K4G0-F1
#
_cell.length_a   1.000
_cell.length_b   1.000
_cell.length_c   1.000
_cell.angle_alpha   90.00
_cell.angle_beta   90.00
_cell.angle_gamma   90.00
#
_symmetry.space_group_name_H-M   'P 1'
#
loop_
_entity.id
_entity.type
_entity.pdbx_description
1 polymer ?
#
loop_
_entity_poly.entity_id
_entity_poly.type
_entity_poly.pdbx_seq_one_letter_code
_entity_poly.pdbx_strand_id
1 'polypeptide(L)'
;MAQSSLYNSHLSFHRFPKKTSLRARWLHKIRRVGFSVTPHTKVCSRHFQDNEIHTTAKGRRVLAAGSVPSLFEWNNYTTKSRAGVWEHRSRPPSPAPDSAGPVEDIGHPVMVPMVVDHDYEASRTVCVDREQYEGALREIEMLREQLQTFNLHHSFGLKRFRHTKRSFLNL
;
A
#
# COMPACT_ATOMS: atom_id res chain seq x y z
N MET A 1 -3.17 9.24 18.16
CA MET A 1 -2.39 10.43 18.55
C MET A 1 -2.76 11.58 17.64
N ALA A 2 -3.36 12.65 18.18
CA ALA A 2 -3.63 13.87 17.42
C ALA A 2 -2.32 14.68 17.36
N GLN A 3 -1.74 14.84 16.16
CA GLN A 3 -0.62 15.74 15.97
C GLN A 3 -1.15 17.19 16.01
N SER A 4 -1.13 17.84 17.17
CA SER A 4 -1.44 19.26 17.27
C SER A 4 -0.35 20.10 16.58
N SER A 5 -0.74 21.26 16.06
CA SER A 5 0.13 22.16 15.31
C SER A 5 1.20 22.86 16.15
N LEU A 6 1.24 22.63 17.47
CA LEU A 6 2.15 23.33 18.39
C LEU A 6 3.55 22.72 18.45
N TYR A 7 3.73 21.47 18.00
CA TYR A 7 5.01 20.75 18.11
C TYR A 7 5.64 20.37 16.77
N ASN A 8 5.18 20.99 15.67
CA ASN A 8 5.78 20.79 14.34
C ASN A 8 5.59 22.06 13.48
N SER A 9 6.49 23.05 13.66
CA SER A 9 6.53 24.30 12.87
C SER A 9 6.66 24.06 11.35
N HIS A 10 7.12 22.87 10.95
CA HIS A 10 7.35 22.49 9.56
C HIS A 10 6.12 21.87 8.87
N LEU A 11 5.04 21.57 9.59
CA LEU A 11 3.83 20.95 9.02
C LEU A 11 2.70 21.97 8.90
N SER A 12 2.09 22.05 7.72
CA SER A 12 0.83 22.77 7.52
C SER A 12 -0.35 21.80 7.48
N PHE A 13 -1.51 22.24 7.97
CA PHE A 13 -2.72 21.41 8.01
C PHE A 13 -3.77 21.96 7.06
N HIS A 14 -4.19 21.12 6.12
CA HIS A 14 -5.10 21.47 5.04
C HIS A 14 -6.48 20.86 5.29
N ARG A 15 -7.50 21.71 5.21
CA ARG A 15 -8.91 21.28 5.35
C ARG A 15 -9.34 20.54 4.10
N PHE A 16 -10.30 19.64 4.26
CA PHE A 16 -10.93 19.01 3.11
C PHE A 16 -11.57 20.05 2.19
N PRO A 17 -11.42 19.89 0.87
CA PRO A 17 -11.99 20.82 -0.10
C PRO A 17 -13.53 20.83 -0.05
N LYS A 18 -14.11 22.00 -0.36
CA LYS A 18 -15.56 22.18 -0.47
C LYS A 18 -16.15 21.47 -1.69
N LYS A 19 -15.38 21.38 -2.78
CA LYS A 19 -15.79 20.69 -4.02
C LYS A 19 -15.94 19.20 -3.75
N THR A 20 -17.16 18.67 -3.92
CA THR A 20 -17.53 17.28 -3.61
C THR A 20 -16.67 16.27 -4.36
N SER A 21 -16.40 16.47 -5.65
CA SER A 21 -15.58 15.55 -6.45
C SER A 21 -14.12 15.50 -5.99
N LEU A 22 -13.52 16.63 -5.62
CA LEU A 22 -12.16 16.65 -5.06
C LEU A 22 -12.12 16.04 -3.66
N ARG A 23 -13.14 16.30 -2.84
CA ARG A 23 -13.29 15.68 -1.51
C ARG A 23 -13.42 14.15 -1.61
N ALA A 24 -14.17 13.65 -2.58
CA ALA A 24 -14.28 12.21 -2.84
C ALA A 24 -12.92 11.59 -3.22
N ARG A 25 -12.13 12.26 -4.06
CA ARG A 25 -10.77 11.82 -4.39
C ARG A 25 -9.86 11.74 -3.16
N TRP A 26 -9.94 12.73 -2.27
CA TRP A 26 -9.19 12.70 -1.00
C TRP A 26 -9.59 11.51 -0.13
N LEU A 27 -10.89 11.29 0.05
CA LEU A 27 -11.40 10.14 0.82
C LEU A 27 -10.90 8.81 0.25
N HIS A 28 -10.97 8.65 -1.07
CA HIS A 28 -10.51 7.46 -1.76
C HIS A 28 -9.00 7.21 -1.53
N LYS A 29 -8.17 8.26 -1.59
CA LYS A 29 -6.71 8.14 -1.37
C LYS A 29 -6.33 7.88 0.09
N ILE A 30 -7.11 8.35 1.05
CA ILE A 30 -6.85 8.15 2.48
C ILE A 30 -7.09 6.70 2.91
N ARG A 31 -7.98 5.96 2.24
CA ARG A 31 -8.20 4.51 2.42
C ARG A 31 -8.46 4.06 3.87
N ARG A 32 -9.06 4.91 4.71
CA ARG A 32 -9.41 4.55 6.09
C ARG A 32 -10.84 4.02 6.18
N VAL A 33 -10.99 2.83 6.78
CA VAL A 33 -12.29 2.22 7.07
C VAL A 33 -12.95 2.94 8.24
N GLY A 34 -14.28 3.14 8.17
CA GLY A 34 -15.05 3.80 9.24
C GLY A 34 -14.70 5.28 9.45
N PHE A 35 -14.07 5.93 8.47
CA PHE A 35 -13.60 7.30 8.59
C PHE A 35 -14.64 8.30 8.08
N SER A 36 -15.18 9.13 8.98
CA SER A 36 -16.05 10.25 8.65
C SER A 36 -15.29 11.59 8.73
N VAL A 37 -15.45 12.42 7.71
CA VAL A 37 -14.77 13.72 7.62
C VAL A 37 -15.64 14.81 8.21
N THR A 38 -15.23 15.33 9.37
CA THR A 38 -15.84 16.48 10.05
C THR A 38 -15.22 17.80 9.57
N PRO A 39 -15.81 18.97 9.90
CA PRO A 39 -15.23 20.28 9.56
C PRO A 39 -13.84 20.55 10.15
N HIS A 40 -13.46 19.78 11.18
CA HIS A 40 -12.20 19.88 11.92
C HIS A 40 -11.16 18.86 11.47
N THR A 41 -11.55 17.83 10.70
CA THR A 41 -10.58 16.91 10.09
C THR A 41 -9.73 17.64 9.05
N LYS A 42 -8.41 17.44 9.16
CA LYS A 42 -7.39 18.05 8.31
C LYS A 42 -6.36 17.00 7.91
N VAL A 43 -5.71 17.22 6.78
CA VAL A 43 -4.59 16.41 6.30
C VAL A 43 -3.33 17.27 6.39
N CYS A 44 -2.24 16.75 6.96
CA CYS A 44 -0.98 17.50 7.04
C CYS A 44 -0.25 17.50 5.69
N SER A 45 0.62 18.49 5.50
CA SER A 45 1.40 18.71 4.27
C SER A 45 2.21 17.51 3.81
N ARG A 46 2.65 16.65 4.75
CA ARG A 46 3.44 15.43 4.45
C ARG A 46 2.75 14.45 3.50
N HIS A 47 1.43 14.55 3.34
CA HIS A 47 0.66 13.69 2.44
C HIS A 47 0.57 14.21 1.00
N PHE A 48 1.11 15.40 0.72
CA PHE A 48 1.12 16.03 -0.59
C PHE A 48 2.56 16.13 -1.10
N GLN A 49 2.73 16.25 -2.41
CA GLN A 49 4.05 16.55 -2.94
C GLN A 49 4.44 18.01 -2.63
N ASP A 50 5.73 18.27 -2.45
CA ASP A 50 6.21 19.62 -2.10
C ASP A 50 5.91 20.66 -3.20
N ASN A 51 5.89 20.24 -4.48
CA ASN A 51 5.51 21.08 -5.62
C ASN A 51 4.02 21.46 -5.64
N GLU A 52 3.17 20.75 -4.90
CA GLU A 52 1.74 21.04 -4.75
C GLU A 52 1.45 22.01 -3.60
N ILE A 53 2.48 22.41 -2.83
CA ILE A 53 2.34 23.31 -1.69
C ILE A 53 3.02 24.64 -2.01
N HIS A 54 2.28 25.72 -1.90
CA HIS A 54 2.77 27.08 -2.16
C HIS A 54 2.69 27.93 -0.91
N THR A 55 3.65 28.84 -0.76
CA THR A 55 3.62 29.86 0.30
C THR A 55 3.09 31.16 -0.28
N THR A 56 1.96 31.64 0.25
CA THR A 56 1.40 32.94 -0.12
C THR A 56 2.31 34.06 0.37
N ALA A 57 2.25 35.27 -0.22
CA ALA A 57 2.99 36.45 0.24
C ALA A 57 2.85 36.75 1.75
N LYS A 58 1.74 36.33 2.38
CA LYS A 58 1.49 36.42 3.83
C LYS A 58 2.11 35.28 4.66
N GLY A 59 3.02 34.48 4.09
CA GLY A 59 3.67 33.35 4.75
C GLY A 59 2.79 32.11 4.94
N ARG A 60 1.54 32.09 4.44
CA ARG A 60 0.63 30.96 4.60
C ARG A 60 0.88 29.88 3.56
N ARG A 61 1.10 28.64 4.00
CA ARG A 61 1.17 27.46 3.13
C ARG A 61 -0.22 27.02 2.67
N VAL A 62 -0.42 26.92 1.37
CA VAL A 62 -1.67 26.55 0.70
C VAL A 62 -1.41 25.45 -0.32
N LEU A 63 -2.42 24.63 -0.60
CA LEU A 63 -2.34 23.64 -1.66
C LEU A 63 -2.67 24.27 -3.02
N ALA A 64 -2.01 23.79 -4.07
CA ALA A 64 -2.37 24.08 -5.44
C ALA A 64 -3.82 23.64 -5.72
N ALA A 65 -4.44 24.28 -6.71
CA ALA A 65 -5.82 23.98 -7.07
C ALA A 65 -5.92 22.53 -7.58
N GLY A 66 -6.77 21.74 -6.92
CA GLY A 66 -7.02 20.36 -7.35
C GLY A 66 -6.05 19.31 -6.81
N SER A 67 -5.06 19.68 -6.00
CA SER A 67 -4.13 18.74 -5.37
C SER A 67 -4.84 17.67 -4.54
N VAL A 68 -4.28 16.46 -4.58
CA VAL A 68 -4.84 15.28 -3.91
C VAL A 68 -3.75 14.61 -3.09
N PRO A 69 -4.00 14.24 -1.83
CA PRO A 69 -2.98 13.58 -1.03
C PRO A 69 -2.63 12.24 -1.68
N SER A 70 -1.33 12.01 -1.84
CA SER A 70 -0.77 10.88 -2.57
C SER A 70 0.31 10.15 -1.79
N LEU A 71 0.88 10.77 -0.76
CA LEU A 71 1.97 10.19 0.02
C LEU A 71 1.43 9.62 1.34
N PHE A 72 1.49 8.31 1.50
CA PHE A 72 1.04 7.61 2.69
C PHE A 72 2.01 6.49 3.06
N GLU A 73 1.81 5.92 4.24
CA GLU A 73 2.58 4.77 4.70
C GLU A 73 2.40 3.55 3.79
N TRP A 74 1.17 3.31 3.30
CA TRP A 74 0.85 2.16 2.44
C TRP A 74 1.50 2.20 1.05
N ASN A 75 2.05 3.35 0.62
CA ASN A 75 2.86 3.45 -0.59
C ASN A 75 4.26 3.97 -0.33
N ASN A 76 4.81 3.78 0.87
CA ASN A 76 6.17 4.21 1.24
C ASN A 76 6.46 5.67 0.86
N TYR A 77 5.46 6.55 0.94
CA TYR A 77 5.55 7.95 0.53
C TYR A 77 6.11 8.14 -0.89
N THR A 78 5.74 7.28 -1.84
CA THR A 78 6.13 7.38 -3.25
C THR A 78 4.95 7.35 -4.21
N THR A 79 5.02 8.17 -5.26
CA THR A 79 4.01 8.24 -6.33
C THR A 79 4.36 7.40 -7.54
N LYS A 80 5.38 6.54 -7.47
CA LYS A 80 5.82 5.71 -8.60
C LYS A 80 4.62 4.98 -9.20
N SER A 81 4.31 5.31 -10.45
CA SER A 81 3.50 4.47 -11.32
C SER A 81 4.20 3.12 -11.35
N ARG A 82 3.51 2.03 -10.95
CA ARG A 82 3.99 0.71 -11.33
C ARG A 82 4.12 0.76 -12.85
N ALA A 83 5.31 0.47 -13.38
CA ALA A 83 5.45 0.18 -14.79
C ALA A 83 4.34 -0.82 -15.14
N GLY A 84 3.50 -0.48 -16.11
CA GLY A 84 2.39 -1.32 -16.47
C GLY A 84 2.92 -2.70 -16.86
N VAL A 85 2.15 -3.75 -16.58
CA VAL A 85 2.42 -5.12 -17.06
C VAL A 85 2.61 -5.16 -18.59
N TRP A 86 2.14 -4.13 -19.29
CA TRP A 86 2.30 -3.86 -20.72
C TRP A 86 3.69 -3.43 -21.18
N GLU A 87 4.66 -3.25 -20.28
CA GLU A 87 6.09 -3.21 -20.65
C GLU A 87 6.56 -4.64 -20.94
N HIS A 88 5.83 -5.28 -21.85
CA HIS A 88 5.96 -6.66 -22.24
C HIS A 88 7.29 -6.78 -22.96
N ARG A 89 8.23 -7.57 -22.42
CA ARG A 89 9.32 -8.09 -23.24
C ARG A 89 8.71 -8.67 -24.50
N SER A 90 9.24 -8.27 -25.66
CA SER A 90 8.84 -8.81 -26.95
C SER A 90 8.84 -10.34 -26.86
N ARG A 91 7.71 -10.95 -27.18
CA ARG A 91 7.59 -12.41 -27.24
C ARG A 91 8.64 -12.91 -28.22
N PRO A 92 9.55 -13.83 -27.84
CA PRO A 92 10.45 -14.42 -28.82
C PRO A 92 9.62 -15.09 -29.92
N PRO A 93 10.00 -14.93 -31.21
CA PRO A 93 9.25 -15.51 -32.30
C PRO A 93 9.18 -17.03 -32.13
N SER A 94 7.96 -17.58 -32.22
CA SER A 94 7.75 -19.03 -32.18
C SER A 94 8.44 -19.66 -33.39
N PRO A 95 9.17 -20.77 -33.23
CA PRO A 95 9.63 -21.55 -34.39
C PRO A 95 8.40 -22.03 -35.18
N ALA A 96 8.49 -21.95 -36.50
CA ALA A 96 7.41 -22.26 -37.43
C ALA A 96 7.07 -23.76 -37.41
N PRO A 97 5.79 -24.15 -37.57
CA PRO A 97 5.46 -25.54 -37.83
C PRO A 97 5.66 -25.84 -39.32
N ASP A 98 6.58 -26.77 -39.57
CA ASP A 98 6.76 -27.42 -40.86
C ASP A 98 5.53 -28.28 -41.24
N SER A 99 5.36 -28.46 -42.55
CA SER A 99 4.24 -29.04 -43.30
C SER A 99 3.58 -30.37 -42.84
N ALA A 100 2.35 -30.55 -43.35
CA ALA A 100 1.55 -31.78 -43.60
C ALA A 100 0.46 -32.11 -42.54
N GLY A 101 -0.83 -32.28 -42.84
CA GLY A 101 -1.62 -32.30 -44.09
C GLY A 101 -3.13 -32.14 -43.78
N PRO A 102 -4.05 -32.33 -44.75
CA PRO A 102 -5.47 -32.01 -44.59
C PRO A 102 -6.26 -33.20 -44.01
N VAL A 103 -7.13 -32.95 -43.02
CA VAL A 103 -8.12 -33.94 -42.58
C VAL A 103 -9.51 -33.31 -42.54
N GLU A 104 -10.42 -33.99 -43.23
CA GLU A 104 -11.78 -33.58 -43.54
C GLU A 104 -12.74 -33.66 -42.33
N ASP A 105 -13.77 -32.82 -42.41
CA ASP A 105 -14.98 -32.79 -41.61
C ASP A 105 -15.82 -34.07 -41.78
N ILE A 106 -16.24 -34.72 -40.69
CA ILE A 106 -17.49 -35.50 -40.55
C ILE A 106 -17.75 -35.67 -39.04
N GLY A 107 -18.88 -35.15 -38.56
CA GLY A 107 -19.27 -35.14 -37.15
C GLY A 107 -19.81 -36.46 -36.61
N HIS A 108 -19.63 -36.67 -35.30
CA HIS A 108 -20.51 -37.37 -34.32
C HIS A 108 -20.06 -36.96 -32.90
N PRO A 109 -20.96 -36.81 -31.90
CA PRO A 109 -20.60 -36.28 -30.58
C PRO A 109 -19.89 -37.35 -29.75
N VAL A 110 -18.59 -37.17 -29.50
CA VAL A 110 -17.79 -38.03 -28.62
C VAL A 110 -18.13 -37.68 -27.17
N MET A 111 -18.61 -38.67 -26.41
CA MET A 111 -18.77 -38.54 -24.96
C MET A 111 -17.39 -38.48 -24.31
N VAL A 112 -17.07 -37.35 -23.69
CA VAL A 112 -15.78 -37.13 -23.01
C VAL A 112 -15.79 -37.86 -21.66
N PRO A 113 -14.85 -38.78 -21.36
CA PRO A 113 -14.73 -39.36 -20.02
C PRO A 113 -14.41 -38.26 -19.02
N MET A 114 -15.11 -38.23 -17.88
CA MET A 114 -14.75 -37.35 -16.76
C MET A 114 -13.39 -37.75 -16.22
N VAL A 115 -12.33 -37.08 -16.70
CA VAL A 115 -11.04 -37.11 -16.04
C VAL A 115 -11.20 -36.37 -14.72
N VAL A 116 -10.96 -37.10 -13.64
CA VAL A 116 -10.90 -36.53 -12.29
C VAL A 116 -9.70 -35.60 -12.28
N ASP A 117 -9.98 -34.30 -12.23
CA ASP A 117 -8.97 -33.25 -12.21
C ASP A 117 -8.26 -33.29 -10.85
N HIS A 118 -7.24 -34.14 -10.75
CA HIS A 118 -6.31 -34.20 -9.63
C HIS A 118 -4.99 -33.54 -10.01
N ASP A 119 -5.07 -32.30 -10.48
CA ASP A 119 -3.95 -31.37 -10.66
C ASP A 119 -3.43 -30.81 -9.31
N TYR A 120 -3.36 -31.65 -8.28
CA TYR A 120 -2.70 -31.32 -7.01
C TYR A 120 -1.27 -31.82 -6.93
N GLU A 121 -0.71 -32.32 -8.03
CA GLU A 121 0.72 -32.53 -8.13
C GLU A 121 1.36 -31.20 -8.56
N ALA A 122 1.66 -30.38 -7.54
CA ALA A 122 2.43 -29.15 -7.71
C ALA A 122 3.59 -29.41 -8.70
N SER A 123 3.57 -28.70 -9.82
CA SER A 123 4.58 -28.85 -10.85
C SER A 123 5.96 -28.86 -10.21
N ARG A 124 6.76 -29.87 -10.55
CA ARG A 124 8.15 -30.10 -10.13
C ARG A 124 9.12 -28.95 -10.49
N THR A 125 8.58 -27.82 -10.94
CA THR A 125 9.24 -26.62 -11.44
C THR A 125 9.06 -25.41 -10.52
N VAL A 126 8.31 -25.51 -9.41
CA VAL A 126 8.45 -24.55 -8.29
C VAL A 126 9.31 -25.18 -7.19
N CYS A 127 10.48 -25.68 -7.56
CA CYS A 127 11.56 -25.83 -6.62
C CYS A 127 12.11 -24.42 -6.37
N VAL A 128 11.57 -23.71 -5.38
CA VAL A 128 12.37 -22.64 -4.75
C VAL A 128 13.66 -23.34 -4.33
N ASP A 129 14.79 -22.90 -4.87
CA ASP A 129 16.08 -23.51 -4.60
C ASP A 129 16.22 -23.67 -3.07
N ARG A 130 16.56 -24.88 -2.61
CA ARG A 130 16.54 -25.22 -1.18
C ARG A 130 17.35 -24.22 -0.37
N GLU A 131 18.46 -23.72 -0.93
CA GLU A 131 19.33 -22.75 -0.29
C GLU A 131 18.67 -21.38 -0.16
N GLN A 132 17.86 -20.98 -1.15
CA GLN A 132 17.07 -19.75 -1.09
C GLN A 132 16.00 -19.82 0.00
N TYR A 133 15.32 -20.97 0.12
CA TYR A 133 14.31 -21.17 1.17
C TYR A 133 14.95 -21.16 2.56
N GLU A 134 16.07 -21.89 2.73
CA GLU A 134 16.83 -21.87 3.98
C GLU A 134 17.39 -20.48 4.28
N GLY A 135 17.83 -19.74 3.27
CA GLY A 135 18.26 -18.35 3.39
C GLY A 135 17.14 -17.44 3.89
N ALA A 136 15.95 -17.55 3.30
CA ALA A 136 14.78 -16.79 3.72
C ALA A 136 14.37 -17.14 5.17
N LEU A 137 14.43 -18.41 5.57
CA LEU A 137 14.16 -18.81 6.96
C LEU A 137 15.16 -18.18 7.95
N ARG A 138 16.46 -18.17 7.62
CA ARG A 138 17.49 -17.52 8.45
C ARG A 138 17.26 -16.01 8.59
N GLU A 139 16.92 -15.34 7.50
CA GLU A 139 16.64 -13.90 7.50
C GLU A 139 15.40 -13.58 8.34
N ILE A 140 14.33 -14.37 8.21
CA ILE A 140 13.11 -14.22 9.01
C ILE A 140 13.43 -14.32 10.51
N GLU A 141 14.23 -15.30 10.90
CA GLU A 141 14.56 -15.50 12.31
C GLU A 141 15.42 -14.36 12.87
N MET A 142 16.45 -13.94 12.13
CA MET A 142 17.28 -12.80 12.49
C MET A 142 16.45 -11.52 12.68
N LEU A 143 15.51 -11.24 11.76
CA LEU A 143 14.65 -10.06 11.86
C LEU A 143 13.72 -10.13 13.08
N ARG A 144 13.22 -11.32 13.42
CA ARG A 144 12.40 -11.52 14.63
C ARG A 144 13.21 -11.23 15.90
N GLU A 145 14.45 -11.70 15.98
CA GLU A 145 15.36 -11.42 17.10
C GLU A 145 15.67 -9.91 17.20
N GLN A 146 15.92 -9.24 16.07
CA GLN A 146 16.12 -7.79 16.03
C GLN A 146 14.88 -7.02 16.54
N LEU A 147 13.68 -7.44 16.13
CA LEU A 147 12.45 -6.83 16.63
C LEU A 147 12.25 -7.09 18.12
N GLN A 148 12.57 -8.29 18.61
CA GLN A 148 12.46 -8.60 20.03
C GLN A 148 13.44 -7.77 20.86
N THR A 149 14.70 -7.65 20.44
CA THR A 149 15.72 -6.83 21.13
C THR A 149 15.36 -5.35 21.11
N PHE A 150 14.91 -4.83 19.96
CA PHE A 150 14.43 -3.46 19.86
C PHE A 150 13.20 -3.22 20.74
N ASN A 151 12.25 -4.16 20.77
CA ASN A 151 11.07 -4.07 21.63
C ASN A 151 11.45 -4.10 23.11
N LEU A 152 12.38 -4.98 23.51
CA LEU A 152 12.92 -5.03 24.86
C LEU A 152 13.53 -3.67 25.23
N HIS A 153 14.42 -3.12 24.39
CA HIS A 153 15.05 -1.81 24.58
C HIS A 153 14.01 -0.69 24.75
N HIS A 154 12.91 -0.72 24.00
CA HIS A 154 11.84 0.28 24.08
C HIS A 154 10.85 0.04 25.25
N SER A 155 10.75 -1.19 25.76
CA SER A 155 9.81 -1.59 26.82
C SER A 155 10.29 -1.24 28.24
N PHE A 156 11.60 -1.00 28.43
CA PHE A 156 12.16 -0.62 29.73
C PHE A 156 11.76 0.79 30.21
N GLY A 157 11.10 1.61 29.36
CA GLY A 157 10.81 3.02 29.67
C GLY A 157 9.35 3.41 29.93
N LEU A 158 8.36 2.52 29.77
CA LEU A 158 6.93 2.93 29.73
C LEU A 158 6.06 2.45 30.90
N LYS A 159 6.63 1.84 31.94
CA LYS A 159 5.88 1.37 33.13
C LYS A 159 6.00 2.27 34.36
N ARG A 160 6.01 3.59 34.19
CA ARG A 160 5.78 4.52 35.31
C ARG A 160 4.90 5.66 34.82
N PHE A 161 3.58 5.48 34.88
CA PHE A 161 2.55 6.48 35.20
C PHE A 161 1.19 5.76 35.16
N ARG A 162 0.92 4.94 36.17
CA ARG A 162 -0.45 4.68 36.62
C ARG A 162 -0.54 5.25 38.04
N HIS A 163 -1.72 5.75 38.39
CA HIS A 163 -2.08 6.45 39.62
C HIS A 163 -1.80 7.96 39.62
N THR A 164 -2.81 8.75 39.24
CA THR A 164 -3.53 9.64 40.16
C THR A 164 -4.83 10.09 39.49
N LYS A 165 -5.97 9.58 39.97
CA LYS A 165 -7.26 10.23 39.76
C LYS A 165 -7.25 11.51 40.59
N ARG A 166 -7.49 12.67 39.99
CA ARG A 166 -7.92 13.88 40.71
C ARG A 166 -9.08 14.52 39.95
N SER A 167 -10.26 14.21 40.49
CA SER A 167 -11.41 15.08 40.74
C SER A 167 -11.77 16.18 39.73
N PHE A 168 -12.99 16.03 39.20
CA PHE A 168 -13.85 17.12 38.75
C PHE A 168 -13.85 18.30 39.72
N LEU A 169 -13.74 19.53 39.20
CA LEU A 169 -14.52 20.68 39.68
C LEU A 169 -14.85 21.58 38.49
N ASN A 170 -16.15 21.89 38.38
CA ASN A 170 -16.74 22.87 37.49
C ASN A 170 -16.34 24.29 37.89
N LEU A 171 -16.13 25.15 36.89
CA LEU A 171 -16.69 26.50 36.77
C LEU A 171 -16.53 26.97 35.31
#